data_AF-X1MQS0-F1
#
_entry.id   AF-X1MQS0-F1
#
_cell.length_a   1.000
_cell.length_b   1.000
_cell.length_c   1.000
_cell.angle_alpha   90.00
_cell.angle_beta   90.00
_cell.angle_gamma   90.00
#
_symmetry.space_group_name_H-M   'P 1'
#
loop_
_entity.id
_entity.type
_entity.pdbx_description
1 polymer ?
#
loop_
_entity_poly.entity_id
_entity_poly.type
_entity_poly.pdbx_seq_one_letter_code
_entity_poly.pdbx_strand_id
1 'polypeptide(L)'
;MSSWDIKRAKESRVLISTICPPDGKVTYEWAKAWRELQLPEGSDSLIVQALPYGVARNYAVKQTLEQGFNYLFFLDSDIILPGNSVMRLIETKIPLIGCYYTHRYPPYNPCFYGARQNEEGKYEKIAVTGWNFGDIVPVVFLPAGACLIHRSVFEKMLQAGVKKPYEWTLDIDNPTGVSEDFAFSMRAR
;
A
#
# COMPACT_ATOMS: atom_id res chain seq x y z
N MET A 1 -19.82 14.23 21.93
CA MET A 1 -19.55 13.36 20.76
C MET A 1 -20.71 12.39 20.64
N SER A 2 -21.40 12.33 19.49
CA SER A 2 -22.59 11.46 19.38
C SER A 2 -22.19 9.98 19.26
N SER A 3 -23.12 9.07 19.52
CA SER A 3 -22.93 7.62 19.32
C SER A 3 -22.54 7.28 17.86
N TRP A 4 -23.02 8.06 16.89
CA TRP A 4 -22.65 7.94 15.48
C TRP A 4 -21.20 8.34 15.21
N ASP A 5 -20.71 9.39 15.85
CA ASP A 5 -19.32 9.85 15.70
C ASP A 5 -18.34 8.83 16.28
N ILE A 6 -18.69 8.22 17.42
CA ILE A 6 -17.89 7.17 18.07
C ILE A 6 -17.81 5.92 17.18
N LYS A 7 -18.93 5.54 16.56
CA LYS A 7 -18.96 4.40 15.64
C LYS A 7 -18.12 4.67 14.38
N ARG A 8 -18.24 5.86 13.80
CA ARG A 8 -17.45 6.28 12.63
C ARG A 8 -15.95 6.34 12.92
N ALA A 9 -15.58 6.84 14.10
CA ALA A 9 -14.19 6.85 14.56
C ALA A 9 -13.63 5.43 14.72
N LYS A 10 -14.41 4.51 15.31
CA LYS A 10 -14.02 3.10 15.45
C LYS A 10 -13.88 2.36 14.11
N GLU A 11 -14.69 2.70 13.11
CA GLU A 11 -14.68 2.06 11.79
C GLU A 11 -13.55 2.56 10.87
N SER A 12 -12.85 3.63 11.26
CA SER A 12 -11.85 4.30 10.42
C SER A 12 -10.41 4.13 10.94
N ARG A 13 -10.16 3.28 11.93
CA ARG A 13 -8.81 3.16 12.53
C ARG A 13 -7.79 2.66 11.52
N VAL A 14 -6.69 3.41 11.37
CA VAL A 14 -5.59 3.09 10.44
C VAL A 14 -4.36 2.68 11.23
N LEU A 15 -3.69 1.60 10.81
CA LEU A 15 -2.29 1.37 11.14
C LEU A 15 -1.43 1.90 10.00
N ILE A 16 -0.61 2.92 10.25
CA ILE A 16 0.41 3.33 9.27
C ILE A 16 1.62 2.43 9.44
N SER A 17 2.02 1.73 8.38
CA SER A 17 3.26 0.99 8.36
C SER A 17 4.29 1.72 7.50
N THR A 18 5.33 2.25 8.14
CA THR A 18 6.48 2.83 7.45
C THR A 18 7.59 1.80 7.36
N ILE A 19 7.98 1.46 6.14
CA ILE A 19 9.12 0.58 5.89
C ILE A 19 10.35 1.47 5.64
N CYS A 20 11.32 1.35 6.54
CA CYS A 20 12.53 2.16 6.52
C CYS A 20 13.74 1.39 5.95
N PRO A 21 14.71 2.09 5.33
CA PRO A 21 15.99 1.52 4.96
C PRO A 21 16.71 0.93 6.18
N PRO A 22 17.65 -0.01 5.98
CA PRO A 22 18.37 -0.63 7.09
C PRO A 22 19.10 0.36 8.02
N ASP A 23 19.51 1.53 7.53
CA ASP A 23 20.18 2.55 8.34
C ASP A 23 19.21 3.50 9.07
N GLY A 24 17.91 3.36 8.84
CA GLY A 24 16.85 4.13 9.52
C GLY A 24 16.81 5.61 9.16
N LYS A 25 17.61 6.05 8.18
CA LYS A 25 17.70 7.46 7.81
C LYS A 25 16.52 7.86 6.95
N VAL A 26 15.99 9.03 7.25
CA VAL A 26 14.93 9.69 6.48
C VAL A 26 15.32 11.14 6.26
N THR A 27 14.75 11.77 5.23
CA THR A 27 14.96 13.20 5.01
C THR A 27 14.16 14.03 6.02
N TYR A 28 14.61 15.27 6.27
CA TYR A 28 13.88 16.18 7.16
C TYR A 28 12.49 16.49 6.60
N GLU A 29 12.39 16.66 5.29
CA GLU A 29 11.16 16.92 4.55
C GLU A 29 10.15 15.78 4.75
N TRP A 30 10.63 14.53 4.67
CA TRP A 30 9.79 13.36 4.93
C TRP A 30 9.31 13.33 6.39
N ALA A 31 10.21 13.52 7.36
CA ALA A 31 9.86 13.48 8.78
C ALA A 31 8.83 14.57 9.16
N LYS A 32 9.00 15.77 8.60
CA LYS A 32 8.04 16.87 8.77
C LYS A 32 6.68 16.51 8.15
N ALA A 33 6.65 16.07 6.90
CA ALA A 33 5.40 15.72 6.22
C ALA A 33 4.68 14.54 6.89
N TRP A 34 5.42 13.52 7.34
CA TRP A 34 4.88 12.38 8.09
C TRP A 34 4.19 12.83 9.38
N ARG A 35 4.79 13.78 10.11
CA ARG A 35 4.20 14.35 11.33
C ARG A 35 2.93 15.17 11.06
N GLU A 36 2.83 15.77 9.88
CA GLU A 36 1.68 16.57 9.46
C GLU A 36 0.50 15.73 8.92
N LEU A 37 0.66 14.40 8.82
CA LEU A 37 -0.42 13.50 8.40
C LEU A 37 -1.58 13.54 9.39
N GLN A 38 -2.77 13.80 8.85
CA GLN A 38 -4.04 13.76 9.54
C GLN A 38 -4.56 12.33 9.52
N LEU A 39 -4.86 11.81 10.71
CA LEU A 39 -5.32 10.43 10.89
C LEU A 39 -6.62 10.39 11.67
N PRO A 40 -7.47 9.38 11.41
CA PRO A 40 -8.63 9.11 12.25
C PRO A 40 -8.22 8.83 13.70
N GLU A 41 -9.08 9.20 14.64
CA GLU A 41 -8.87 8.91 16.06
C GLU A 41 -8.69 7.40 16.30
N GLY A 42 -7.73 7.05 17.17
CA GLY A 42 -7.41 5.65 17.47
C GLY A 42 -6.58 4.93 16.39
N SER A 43 -6.06 5.67 15.41
CA SER A 43 -5.01 5.22 14.50
C SER A 43 -3.65 5.16 15.20
N ASP A 44 -2.75 4.34 14.69
CA ASP A 44 -1.40 4.15 15.23
C ASP A 44 -0.36 4.00 14.10
N SER A 45 0.91 3.96 14.46
CA SER A 45 2.03 3.80 13.54
C SER A 45 2.96 2.67 13.93
N LEU A 46 3.44 1.95 12.92
CA LEU A 46 4.44 0.90 13.00
C LEU A 46 5.59 1.28 12.09
N ILE A 47 6.80 1.35 12.64
CA ILE A 47 8.03 1.50 11.86
C ILE A 47 8.67 0.12 11.76
N VAL A 48 8.92 -0.35 10.54
CA VAL A 48 9.58 -1.63 10.27
C VAL A 48 10.92 -1.36 9.59
N GLN A 49 12.00 -1.85 10.18
CA GLN A 49 13.36 -1.64 9.71
C GLN A 49 14.10 -2.97 9.57
N ALA A 50 15.06 -3.02 8.64
CA ALA A 50 16.01 -4.12 8.48
C ALA A 50 15.39 -5.51 8.17
N LEU A 51 14.15 -5.54 7.67
CA LEU A 51 13.52 -6.75 7.15
C LEU A 51 13.40 -6.68 5.62
N PRO A 52 13.47 -7.80 4.90
CA PRO A 52 13.12 -7.83 3.48
C PRO A 52 11.69 -7.29 3.27
N TYR A 53 11.46 -6.54 2.19
CA TYR A 53 10.20 -5.82 1.96
C TYR A 53 8.96 -6.70 2.11
N GLY A 54 8.93 -7.88 1.47
CA GLY A 54 7.80 -8.81 1.61
C GLY A 54 7.58 -9.27 3.06
N VAL A 55 8.64 -9.50 3.82
CA VAL A 55 8.54 -9.88 5.25
C VAL A 55 8.00 -8.71 6.08
N ALA A 56 8.53 -7.50 5.87
CA ALA A 56 8.08 -6.28 6.53
C ALA A 56 6.59 -6.01 6.28
N ARG A 57 6.15 -6.11 5.02
CA ARG A 57 4.75 -5.91 4.64
C ARG A 57 3.84 -6.96 5.25
N ASN A 58 4.22 -8.24 5.21
CA ASN A 58 3.41 -9.29 5.85
C ASN A 58 3.35 -9.14 7.37
N TYR A 59 4.42 -8.65 8.01
CA TYR A 59 4.39 -8.33 9.43
C TYR A 59 3.39 -7.21 9.74
N ALA A 60 3.36 -6.15 8.93
CA ALA A 60 2.37 -5.09 9.06
C ALA A 60 0.92 -5.58 8.84
N VAL A 61 0.69 -6.47 7.87
CA VAL A 61 -0.60 -7.13 7.67
C VAL A 61 -1.02 -7.88 8.93
N LYS A 62 -0.11 -8.68 9.50
CA LYS A 62 -0.36 -9.42 10.74
C LYS A 62 -0.74 -8.47 11.88
N GLN A 63 0.02 -7.40 12.09
CA GLN A 63 -0.27 -6.42 13.14
C GLN A 63 -1.62 -5.72 12.94
N THR A 64 -1.97 -5.38 11.71
CA THR A 64 -3.27 -4.76 11.37
C THR A 64 -4.43 -5.66 11.81
N LEU A 65 -4.36 -6.96 11.47
CA LEU A 65 -5.40 -7.93 11.77
C LEU A 65 -5.48 -8.24 13.27
N GLU A 66 -4.34 -8.50 13.91
CA GLU A 66 -4.26 -8.87 15.34
C GLU A 66 -4.70 -7.72 16.27
N GLN A 67 -4.34 -6.48 15.94
CA GLN A 67 -4.67 -5.30 16.75
C GLN A 67 -6.04 -4.67 16.41
N GLY A 68 -6.77 -5.26 15.46
CA GLY A 68 -8.13 -4.84 15.16
C GLY A 68 -8.24 -3.50 14.44
N PHE A 69 -7.24 -3.11 13.65
CA PHE A 69 -7.34 -1.94 12.77
C PHE A 69 -8.24 -2.24 11.56
N ASN A 70 -8.89 -1.21 11.02
CA ASN A 70 -9.76 -1.32 9.84
C ASN A 70 -8.97 -1.18 8.55
N TYR A 71 -7.91 -0.38 8.59
CA TYR A 71 -7.07 -0.10 7.44
C TYR A 71 -5.59 -0.28 7.78
N LEU A 72 -4.83 -0.76 6.80
CA LEU A 72 -3.39 -0.67 6.75
C LEU A 72 -3.02 0.39 5.71
N PHE A 73 -2.24 1.39 6.11
CA PHE A 73 -1.66 2.36 5.19
C PHE A 73 -0.16 2.15 5.11
N PHE A 74 0.35 1.68 3.98
CA PHE A 74 1.78 1.67 3.75
C PHE A 74 2.26 3.07 3.35
N LEU A 75 3.35 3.51 3.95
CA LEU A 75 4.04 4.75 3.60
C LEU A 75 5.55 4.55 3.66
N ASP A 76 6.17 4.39 2.50
CA ASP A 76 7.62 4.26 2.39
C ASP A 76 8.31 5.57 2.79
N SER A 77 9.52 5.42 3.35
CA SER A 77 10.33 6.53 3.86
C SER A 77 10.84 7.55 2.82
N ASP A 78 10.60 7.28 1.54
CA ASP A 78 11.00 8.12 0.40
C ASP A 78 9.81 8.78 -0.31
N ILE A 79 8.58 8.62 0.22
CA ILE A 79 7.37 9.22 -0.32
C ILE A 79 6.85 10.30 0.62
N ILE A 80 6.67 11.51 0.06
CA ILE A 80 6.13 12.67 0.77
C ILE A 80 4.70 12.89 0.30
N LEU A 81 3.75 12.95 1.24
CA LEU A 81 2.33 13.14 0.96
C LEU A 81 1.80 14.42 1.63
N PRO A 82 0.79 15.08 1.05
CA PRO A 82 -0.01 16.08 1.74
C PRO A 82 -0.60 15.55 3.06
N GLY A 83 -0.69 16.42 4.08
CA GLY A 83 -1.19 16.02 5.40
C GLY A 83 -2.59 15.41 5.39
N ASN A 84 -3.47 15.81 4.48
CA ASN A 84 -4.84 15.27 4.37
C ASN A 84 -4.96 14.00 3.50
N SER A 85 -3.85 13.42 3.02
CA SER A 85 -3.88 12.29 2.08
C SER A 85 -4.61 11.06 2.64
N VAL A 86 -4.32 10.63 3.87
CA VAL A 86 -4.94 9.43 4.45
C VAL A 86 -6.46 9.63 4.60
N MET A 87 -6.88 10.78 5.13
CA MET A 87 -8.30 11.12 5.25
C MET A 87 -9.04 11.07 3.91
N ARG A 88 -8.45 11.66 2.85
CA ARG A 88 -9.02 11.64 1.50
C ARG A 88 -9.16 10.22 0.94
N LEU A 89 -8.17 9.35 1.18
CA LEU A 89 -8.23 7.95 0.72
C LEU A 89 -9.36 7.18 1.41
N ILE A 90 -9.54 7.36 2.73
CA ILE A 90 -10.62 6.71 3.48
C ILE A 90 -12.00 7.15 2.98
N GLU A 91 -12.16 8.44 2.66
CA GLU A 91 -13.42 9.00 2.16
C GLU A 91 -13.88 8.38 0.84
N THR A 92 -12.96 7.83 0.03
CA THR A 92 -13.31 7.12 -1.21
C THR A 92 -14.10 5.85 -0.96
N LYS A 93 -13.96 5.24 0.23
CA LYS A 93 -14.54 3.92 0.59
C LYS A 93 -14.09 2.78 -0.33
N ILE A 94 -13.03 2.98 -1.11
CA ILE A 94 -12.44 1.94 -1.95
C ILE A 94 -11.54 1.06 -1.06
N PRO A 95 -11.72 -0.27 -1.07
CA PRO A 95 -11.02 -1.16 -0.14
C PRO A 95 -9.52 -1.31 -0.43
N LEU A 96 -9.06 -0.96 -1.64
CA LEU A 96 -7.66 -0.95 -2.03
C LEU A 96 -7.43 0.26 -2.95
N ILE A 97 -6.69 1.24 -2.47
CA ILE A 97 -6.40 2.48 -3.20
C ILE A 97 -4.97 2.93 -2.90
N GLY A 98 -4.26 3.48 -3.89
CA GLY A 98 -2.93 4.04 -3.67
C GLY A 98 -2.78 5.44 -4.22
N CYS A 99 -1.76 6.12 -3.72
CA CYS A 99 -1.39 7.46 -4.14
C CYS A 99 -0.66 7.43 -5.48
N TYR A 100 -0.76 8.55 -6.19
CA TYR A 100 0.10 8.84 -7.32
C TYR A 100 1.52 9.16 -6.84
N TYR A 101 2.51 8.45 -7.37
CA TYR A 101 3.93 8.80 -7.29
C TYR A 101 4.68 8.21 -8.49
N THR A 102 5.83 8.82 -8.81
CA THR A 102 6.65 8.49 -9.98
C THR A 102 7.95 7.81 -9.58
N HIS A 103 8.63 7.24 -10.57
CA HIS A 103 10.03 6.84 -10.44
C HIS A 103 10.87 8.04 -10.01
N ARG A 104 12.00 7.79 -9.33
CA ARG A 104 12.93 8.83 -8.87
C ARG A 104 13.92 9.31 -9.94
N TYR A 105 13.87 8.73 -11.15
CA TYR A 105 14.76 9.04 -12.26
C TYR A 105 13.96 9.37 -13.53
N PRO A 106 14.47 10.23 -14.42
CA PRO A 106 13.87 10.50 -15.73
C PRO A 106 13.65 9.21 -16.53
N PRO A 107 12.50 9.02 -17.21
CA PRO A 107 11.48 10.03 -17.52
C PRO A 107 10.38 10.21 -16.44
N TYR A 108 10.60 9.81 -15.19
CA TYR A 108 9.65 9.97 -14.07
C TYR A 108 8.28 9.34 -14.36
N ASN A 109 8.28 8.12 -14.88
CA ASN A 109 7.04 7.40 -15.17
C ASN A 109 6.25 7.11 -13.88
N PRO A 110 4.91 7.08 -13.94
CA PRO A 110 4.08 6.60 -12.84
C PRO A 110 4.44 5.16 -12.45
N CYS A 111 4.39 4.87 -11.15
CA CYS A 111 4.74 3.55 -10.62
C CYS A 111 3.59 2.51 -10.72
N PHE A 112 2.39 2.91 -11.14
CA PHE A 112 1.25 2.00 -11.33
C PHE A 112 1.10 1.58 -12.79
N TYR A 113 0.57 0.38 -13.01
CA TYR A 113 0.42 -0.18 -14.35
C TYR A 113 -0.93 -0.90 -14.52
N GLY A 114 -1.42 -0.92 -15.74
CA GLY A 114 -2.35 -1.96 -16.17
C GLY A 114 -1.60 -3.26 -16.47
N ALA A 115 -2.35 -4.30 -16.83
CA ALA A 115 -1.74 -5.52 -17.36
C ALA A 115 -2.52 -6.03 -18.57
N ARG A 116 -1.78 -6.59 -19.52
CA ARG A 116 -2.30 -7.33 -20.68
C ARG A 116 -1.68 -8.72 -20.66
N GLN A 117 -2.43 -9.76 -20.99
CA GLN A 117 -1.83 -11.05 -21.31
C GLN A 117 -1.28 -11.02 -22.74
N ASN A 118 -0.03 -11.45 -22.91
CA ASN A 118 0.55 -11.67 -24.22
C ASN A 118 0.11 -13.01 -24.81
N GLU A 119 0.52 -13.32 -26.04
CA GLU A 119 0.15 -14.56 -26.74
C GLU A 119 0.63 -15.82 -26.01
N GLU A 120 1.66 -15.71 -25.15
CA GLU A 120 2.18 -16.79 -24.31
C GLU A 120 1.46 -16.89 -22.94
N GLY A 121 0.42 -16.08 -22.70
CA GLY A 121 -0.33 -16.05 -21.44
C GLY A 121 0.37 -15.33 -20.29
N LYS A 122 1.54 -14.70 -20.53
CA LYS A 122 2.27 -13.91 -19.52
C LYS A 122 1.67 -12.52 -19.39
N TYR A 123 1.66 -11.98 -18.17
CA TYR A 123 1.21 -10.62 -17.92
C TYR A 123 2.30 -9.60 -18.25
N GLU A 124 2.02 -8.73 -19.21
CA GLU A 124 2.84 -7.58 -19.58
C GLU A 124 2.29 -6.31 -18.94
N LYS A 125 3.17 -5.51 -18.35
CA LYS A 125 2.84 -4.21 -17.75
C LYS A 125 2.54 -3.22 -18.87
N ILE A 126 1.38 -2.56 -18.79
CA ILE A 126 1.01 -1.51 -19.73
C ILE A 126 0.87 -0.18 -18.99
N ALA A 127 1.40 0.89 -19.60
CA ALA A 127 1.19 2.23 -19.08
C ALA A 127 -0.30 2.57 -19.15
N VAL A 128 -0.83 3.12 -18.06
CA VAL A 128 -2.20 3.61 -18.02
C VAL A 128 -2.20 5.03 -18.57
N THR A 129 -3.02 5.29 -19.59
CA THR A 129 -3.06 6.56 -20.33
C THR A 129 -4.46 7.20 -20.24
N GLY A 130 -4.57 8.48 -20.59
CA GLY A 130 -5.87 9.17 -20.67
C GLY A 130 -6.49 9.56 -19.32
N TRP A 131 -5.68 9.74 -18.28
CA TRP A 131 -6.11 10.18 -16.95
C TRP A 131 -5.51 11.56 -16.62
N ASN A 132 -6.17 12.29 -15.72
CA ASN A 132 -5.74 13.58 -15.20
C ASN A 132 -5.36 13.49 -13.72
N PHE A 133 -4.52 14.40 -13.25
CA PHE A 133 -4.20 14.51 -11.83
C PHE A 133 -5.47 14.70 -10.99
N GLY A 134 -5.69 13.79 -10.04
CA GLY A 134 -6.87 13.77 -9.17
C GLY A 134 -7.90 12.70 -9.55
N ASP A 135 -7.80 12.12 -10.74
CA ASP A 135 -8.66 11.01 -11.15
C ASP A 135 -8.39 9.76 -10.32
N ILE A 136 -9.46 9.01 -10.01
CA ILE A 136 -9.35 7.65 -9.50
C ILE A 136 -9.32 6.72 -10.71
N VAL A 137 -8.20 6.04 -10.91
CA VAL A 137 -7.96 5.23 -12.09
C VAL A 137 -7.87 3.75 -11.70
N PRO A 138 -8.62 2.83 -12.35
CA PRO A 138 -8.45 1.41 -12.13
C PRO A 138 -7.11 0.94 -12.69
N VAL A 139 -6.37 0.18 -11.89
CA VAL A 139 -5.05 -0.37 -12.24
C VAL A 139 -5.00 -1.87 -11.97
N VAL A 140 -4.06 -2.57 -12.59
CA VAL A 140 -3.82 -3.99 -12.29
C VAL A 140 -2.68 -4.15 -11.31
N PHE A 141 -1.68 -3.29 -11.40
CA PHE A 141 -0.55 -3.26 -10.47
C PHE A 141 -0.57 -1.95 -9.68
N LEU A 142 -0.66 -2.09 -8.36
CA LEU A 142 -0.53 -0.99 -7.42
C LEU A 142 0.72 -1.20 -6.55
N PRO A 143 1.75 -0.35 -6.69
CA PRO A 143 2.92 -0.41 -5.84
C PRO A 143 2.56 -0.02 -4.42
N ALA A 144 3.18 -0.66 -3.43
CA ALA A 144 2.74 -0.54 -2.05
C ALA A 144 3.51 0.51 -1.23
N GLY A 145 4.22 1.45 -1.87
CA GLY A 145 4.91 2.52 -1.16
C GLY A 145 3.99 3.61 -0.59
N ALA A 146 2.81 3.81 -1.17
CA ALA A 146 1.78 4.68 -0.61
C ALA A 146 0.40 4.13 -0.96
N CYS A 147 -0.10 3.18 -0.17
CA CYS A 147 -1.39 2.54 -0.43
C CYS A 147 -2.18 2.27 0.85
N LEU A 148 -3.49 2.52 0.77
CA LEU A 148 -4.48 2.26 1.82
C LEU A 148 -5.26 1.00 1.47
N ILE A 149 -5.31 0.08 2.42
CA ILE A 149 -5.90 -1.24 2.24
C ILE A 149 -6.82 -1.52 3.41
N HIS A 150 -8.10 -1.74 3.11
CA HIS A 150 -9.07 -2.17 4.11
C HIS A 150 -8.80 -3.63 4.49
N ARG A 151 -8.92 -3.94 5.78
CA ARG A 151 -8.65 -5.27 6.36
C ARG A 151 -9.38 -6.41 5.65
N SER A 152 -10.57 -6.14 5.10
CA SER A 152 -11.37 -7.14 4.40
C SER A 152 -10.67 -7.71 3.16
N VAL A 153 -9.73 -6.98 2.56
CA VAL A 153 -8.89 -7.49 1.46
C VAL A 153 -8.02 -8.64 1.98
N PHE A 154 -7.34 -8.45 3.11
CA PHE A 154 -6.50 -9.48 3.72
C PHE A 154 -7.32 -10.65 4.27
N GLU A 155 -8.48 -10.38 4.87
CA GLU A 155 -9.36 -11.43 5.37
C GLU A 155 -9.87 -12.34 4.24
N LYS A 156 -10.26 -11.76 3.10
CA LYS A 156 -10.61 -12.52 1.90
C LYS A 156 -9.45 -13.36 1.38
N MET A 157 -8.24 -12.80 1.36
CA MET A 157 -7.02 -13.53 0.97
C MET A 157 -6.76 -14.73 1.89
N LEU A 158 -6.88 -14.55 3.21
CA LEU A 158 -6.69 -15.64 4.18
C LEU A 158 -7.77 -16.72 4.01
N GLN A 159 -9.01 -16.34 3.76
CA GLN A 159 -10.10 -17.28 3.44
C GLN A 159 -9.82 -18.07 2.16
N ALA A 160 -9.20 -17.45 1.16
CA ALA A 160 -8.74 -18.11 -0.07
C ALA A 160 -7.44 -18.93 0.12
N GLY A 161 -6.90 -19.03 1.34
CA GLY A 161 -5.70 -19.81 1.65
C GLY A 161 -4.37 -19.08 1.43
N VAL A 162 -4.39 -17.78 1.10
CA VAL A 162 -3.18 -16.97 0.92
C VAL A 162 -2.63 -16.54 2.28
N LYS A 163 -1.56 -17.20 2.74
CA LYS A 163 -0.94 -16.92 4.05
C LYS A 163 -0.01 -15.71 4.05
N LYS A 164 0.62 -15.41 2.90
CA LYS A 164 1.58 -14.32 2.73
C LYS A 164 1.17 -13.45 1.55
N PRO A 165 0.34 -12.41 1.76
CA PRO A 165 -0.09 -11.53 0.68
C PRO A 165 1.07 -10.95 -0.12
N TYR A 166 2.14 -10.52 0.55
CA TYR A 166 3.34 -9.94 -0.04
C TYR A 166 4.47 -10.96 -0.13
N GLU A 167 4.42 -11.83 -1.12
CA GLU A 167 5.43 -12.87 -1.31
C GLU A 167 6.35 -12.52 -2.47
N TRP A 168 7.65 -12.44 -2.18
CA TRP A 168 8.66 -12.34 -3.20
C TRP A 168 8.89 -13.72 -3.81
N THR A 169 8.69 -13.87 -5.12
CA THR A 169 8.81 -15.15 -5.81
C THR A 169 9.94 -15.20 -6.82
N LEU A 170 10.64 -14.08 -7.05
CA LEU A 170 11.79 -14.01 -7.94
C LEU A 170 13.04 -14.54 -7.24
N ASP A 171 13.55 -15.67 -7.68
CA ASP A 171 14.81 -16.23 -7.20
C ASP A 171 15.63 -16.78 -8.37
N ILE A 172 16.82 -17.33 -8.06
CA ILE A 172 17.74 -17.82 -9.09
C ILE A 172 17.18 -19.03 -9.84
N ASP A 173 16.32 -19.82 -9.20
CA ASP A 173 15.70 -21.03 -9.73
C ASP A 173 14.36 -20.73 -10.43
N ASN A 174 13.75 -19.59 -10.10
CA ASN A 174 12.52 -19.05 -10.66
C ASN A 174 12.75 -17.63 -11.20
N PRO A 175 13.43 -17.49 -12.36
CA PRO A 175 13.68 -16.19 -12.98
C PRO A 175 12.40 -15.50 -13.49
N THR A 176 11.28 -16.23 -13.55
CA THR A 176 9.95 -15.70 -13.89
C THR A 176 9.15 -15.22 -12.69
N GLY A 177 9.72 -15.29 -11.49
CA GLY A 177 9.08 -14.77 -10.29
C GLY A 177 8.86 -13.27 -10.35
N VAL A 178 8.07 -12.77 -9.40
CA VAL A 178 7.67 -11.37 -9.32
C VAL A 178 8.04 -10.81 -7.94
N SER A 179 8.13 -9.49 -7.85
CA SER A 179 8.29 -8.84 -6.56
C SER A 179 7.02 -8.98 -5.71
N GLU A 180 7.16 -8.71 -4.42
CA GLU A 180 6.13 -8.87 -3.40
C GLU A 180 4.87 -8.03 -3.69
N ASP A 181 5.05 -6.81 -4.20
CA ASP A 181 3.95 -5.90 -4.54
C ASP A 181 3.18 -6.42 -5.76
N PHE A 182 3.89 -7.05 -6.71
CA PHE A 182 3.29 -7.64 -7.90
C PHE A 182 2.47 -8.86 -7.52
N ALA A 183 3.03 -9.72 -6.66
CA ALA A 183 2.31 -10.87 -6.12
C ALA A 183 1.05 -10.44 -5.37
N PHE A 184 1.14 -9.40 -4.53
CA PHE A 184 -0.02 -8.86 -3.81
C PHE A 184 -1.10 -8.36 -4.77
N SER A 185 -0.75 -7.49 -5.72
CA SER A 185 -1.72 -6.88 -6.66
C SER A 185 -2.46 -7.95 -7.48
N MET A 186 -1.75 -8.99 -7.92
CA MET A 186 -2.35 -10.09 -8.68
C MET A 186 -3.33 -10.94 -7.85
N ARG A 187 -3.07 -11.07 -6.54
CA ARG A 187 -3.92 -11.84 -5.60
C ARG A 187 -5.09 -11.02 -5.05
N ALA A 188 -5.02 -9.69 -5.12
CA ALA A 188 -6.01 -8.78 -4.56
C ALA A 188 -7.22 -8.52 -5.48
N ARG A 189 -7.15 -8.99 -6.73
CA ARG A 189 -8.28 -9.00 -7.68
C ARG A 189 -9.40 -9.92 -7.23
#